data_AF-A0A495UB81-F1
#
_entry.id   AF-A0A495UB81-F1
#
_cell.length_a   1.000
_cell.length_b   1.000
_cell.length_c   1.000
_cell.angle_alpha   90.00
_cell.angle_beta   90.00
_cell.angle_gamma   90.00
#
_symmetry.space_group_name_H-M   'P 1'
#
loop_
_entity.id
_entity.type
_entity.pdbx_description
1 polymer ?
#
loop_
_entity_poly.entity_id
_entity_poly.type
_entity_poly.pdbx_seq_one_letter_code
_entity_poly.pdbx_strand_id
1 'polypeptide(L)'
;MAAHPQSTIFDSSDSVMRMASPLHAPFVQLEFFPFAGLLPEQSSFMCSVRVDDVDALYRAIRASGVAEGSIGAPRLTPVRMQPWGLRAGALIDLDGTLLHLIENAV
;
A
#
# COMPACT_ATOMS: atom_id res chain seq x y z
N MET A 1 -13.07 2.57 -30.06
CA MET A 1 -13.48 2.31 -28.67
C MET A 1 -12.35 1.52 -28.02
N ALA A 2 -11.35 2.19 -27.44
CA ALA A 2 -10.19 1.53 -26.87
C ALA A 2 -10.50 1.11 -25.44
N ALA A 3 -10.39 -0.19 -25.15
CA ALA A 3 -10.49 -0.73 -23.81
C ALA A 3 -9.46 -0.03 -22.91
N HIS A 4 -9.94 0.61 -21.84
CA HIS A 4 -9.07 1.04 -20.76
C HIS A 4 -8.51 -0.22 -20.09
N PRO A 5 -7.18 -0.42 -20.05
CA PRO A 5 -6.63 -1.47 -19.21
C PRO A 5 -6.94 -1.10 -17.77
N GLN A 6 -7.76 -1.92 -17.11
CA GLN A 6 -7.90 -1.86 -15.66
C GLN A 6 -6.53 -2.16 -15.07
N SER A 7 -5.83 -1.13 -14.62
CA SER A 7 -4.67 -1.28 -13.74
C SER A 7 -5.21 -1.78 -12.39
N THR A 8 -5.33 -3.09 -12.24
CA THR A 8 -5.59 -3.73 -10.95
C THR A 8 -4.38 -3.47 -10.06
N ILE A 9 -4.52 -2.48 -9.17
CA ILE A 9 -3.51 -2.14 -8.14
C ILE A 9 -3.30 -3.32 -7.17
N PHE A 10 -4.28 -4.22 -7.06
CA PHE A 10 -4.23 -5.40 -6.23
C PHE A 10 -4.75 -6.61 -7.04
N ASP A 11 -3.88 -7.58 -7.25
CA ASP A 11 -4.25 -8.95 -7.56
C ASP A 11 -3.56 -9.83 -6.52
N SER A 12 -4.35 -10.36 -5.58
CA SER A 12 -3.84 -11.22 -4.51
C SER A 12 -3.60 -12.67 -4.96
N SER A 13 -3.85 -13.00 -6.23
CA SER A 13 -3.68 -14.34 -6.79
C SER A 13 -2.31 -14.59 -7.43
N ASP A 14 -1.51 -13.54 -7.61
CA ASP A 14 -0.12 -13.59 -8.04
C ASP A 14 0.74 -13.06 -6.87
N SER A 15 1.82 -13.74 -6.50
CA SER A 15 2.68 -13.40 -5.34
C SER A 15 3.42 -12.06 -5.45
N VAL A 16 3.01 -11.18 -6.38
CA VAL A 16 3.69 -9.94 -6.74
C VAL A 16 2.68 -8.80 -6.86
N MET A 17 2.75 -7.83 -5.95
CA MET A 17 2.05 -6.54 -6.11
C MET A 17 2.96 -5.57 -6.85
N ARG A 18 2.50 -5.05 -7.99
CA ARG A 18 3.23 -4.06 -8.81
C ARG A 18 2.47 -2.74 -8.84
N MET A 19 3.14 -1.66 -8.46
CA MET A 19 2.63 -0.29 -8.64
C MET A 19 3.40 0.36 -9.78
N ALA A 20 2.75 0.55 -10.93
CA ALA A 20 3.37 1.11 -12.13
C ALA A 20 2.96 2.58 -12.34
N SER A 21 3.93 3.40 -12.75
CA SER A 21 3.72 4.74 -13.31
C SER A 21 4.20 4.75 -14.78
N PRO A 22 3.53 5.43 -15.74
CA PRO A 22 3.75 5.16 -17.18
C PRO A 22 5.06 5.70 -17.76
N LEU A 23 5.83 6.52 -17.05
CA LEU A 23 6.96 7.26 -17.61
C LEU A 23 8.13 7.29 -16.61
N HIS A 24 9.07 6.35 -16.75
CA HIS A 24 10.45 6.38 -16.21
C HIS A 24 10.66 6.60 -14.69
N ALA A 25 9.66 6.43 -13.83
CA ALA A 25 9.83 6.40 -12.37
C ALA A 25 10.11 4.96 -11.87
N PRO A 26 10.94 4.75 -10.82
CA PRO A 26 11.16 3.42 -10.27
C PRO A 26 9.82 2.80 -9.86
N PHE A 27 9.56 1.58 -10.35
CA PHE A 27 8.38 0.82 -9.93
C PHE A 27 8.62 0.25 -8.54
N VAL A 28 7.58 0.22 -7.71
CA VAL A 28 7.61 -0.53 -6.45
C VAL A 28 7.13 -1.94 -6.74
N GLN A 29 7.95 -2.92 -6.37
CA GLN A 29 7.62 -4.34 -6.40
C GLN A 29 7.61 -4.87 -4.96
N LEU A 30 6.51 -5.48 -4.57
CA LEU A 30 6.40 -6.24 -3.32
C LEU A 30 6.28 -7.72 -3.67
N GLU A 31 7.07 -8.56 -3.00
CA GLU A 31 7.08 -10.00 -3.19
C GLU A 31 6.63 -10.70 -1.91
N PHE A 32 5.72 -11.64 -2.06
CA PHE A 32 5.13 -12.39 -0.95
C PHE A 32 5.46 -13.88 -1.07
N PHE A 33 5.50 -14.57 0.06
CA PHE A 33 5.65 -16.01 0.11
C PHE A 33 4.45 -16.64 0.83
N PRO A 34 4.04 -17.88 0.48
CA PRO A 34 2.98 -18.56 1.21
C PRO A 34 3.37 -18.82 2.66
N PHE A 35 2.53 -18.40 3.61
CA PHE A 35 2.73 -18.67 5.03
C PHE A 35 1.44 -19.11 5.72
N ALA A 36 1.08 -20.38 5.56
CA ALA A 36 -0.21 -20.92 6.00
C ALA A 36 -0.48 -20.83 7.52
N GLY A 37 0.55 -20.70 8.35
CA GLY A 37 0.42 -20.58 9.80
C GLY A 37 0.33 -19.13 10.31
N LEU A 38 0.27 -18.14 9.41
CA LEU A 38 0.18 -16.74 9.79
C LEU A 38 -1.14 -16.47 10.54
N LEU A 39 -1.02 -15.79 11.67
CA LEU A 39 -2.14 -15.21 12.41
C LEU A 39 -2.05 -13.68 12.21
N PRO A 40 -2.94 -13.06 11.41
CA PRO A 40 -2.84 -11.64 11.05
C PRO A 40 -2.72 -10.69 12.25
N GLU A 41 -3.44 -10.98 13.33
CA GLU A 41 -3.42 -10.18 14.56
C GLU A 41 -2.12 -10.29 15.37
N GLN A 42 -1.26 -11.26 15.02
CA GLN A 42 0.06 -11.48 15.61
C GLN A 42 1.19 -11.19 14.62
N SER A 43 0.86 -10.69 13.43
CA SER A 43 1.84 -10.38 12.39
C SER A 43 2.79 -9.27 12.83
N SER A 44 4.07 -9.43 12.51
CA SER A 44 5.12 -8.42 12.70
C SER A 44 5.77 -8.01 11.39
N PHE A 45 5.17 -8.37 10.24
CA PHE A 45 5.68 -7.99 8.93
C PHE A 45 5.39 -6.51 8.65
N MET A 46 6.41 -5.81 8.14
CA MET A 46 6.30 -4.40 7.80
C MET A 46 7.24 -4.04 6.66
N CYS A 47 6.79 -3.14 5.79
CA CYS A 47 7.65 -2.44 4.85
C CYS A 47 7.31 -0.94 4.78
N SER A 48 8.25 -0.15 4.25
CA SER A 48 8.01 1.25 3.90
C SER A 48 7.95 1.40 2.39
N VAL A 49 6.83 1.92 1.91
CA VAL A 49 6.63 2.31 0.52
C VAL A 49 6.86 3.82 0.42
N ARG A 50 7.91 4.21 -0.28
CA ARG A 50 8.30 5.60 -0.50
C ARG A 50 7.94 6.05 -1.91
N VAL A 51 7.21 7.15 -2.02
CA VAL A 51 6.73 7.69 -3.30
C VAL A 51 6.81 9.21 -3.32
N ASP A 52 6.84 9.79 -4.52
CA ASP A 52 6.86 11.25 -4.70
C ASP A 52 5.49 11.88 -4.46
N ASP A 53 4.40 11.15 -4.73
CA ASP A 53 3.02 11.60 -4.48
C ASP A 53 2.29 10.57 -3.61
N VAL A 54 2.41 10.75 -2.29
CA VAL A 54 1.77 9.85 -1.31
C VAL A 54 0.24 9.98 -1.32
N ASP A 55 -0.29 11.14 -1.72
CA ASP A 55 -1.73 11.36 -1.77
C ASP A 55 -2.37 10.65 -2.95
N ALA A 56 -1.69 10.58 -4.09
CA ALA A 56 -2.11 9.77 -5.24
C ALA A 56 -2.19 8.29 -4.86
N LEU A 57 -1.15 7.76 -4.22
CA LEU A 57 -1.15 6.38 -3.73
C LEU A 57 -2.31 6.15 -2.74
N TYR A 58 -2.45 7.03 -1.75
CA TYR A 58 -3.51 6.94 -0.75
C TYR A 58 -4.92 6.94 -1.36
N ARG A 59 -5.19 7.86 -2.30
CA ARG A 59 -6.47 7.92 -3.03
C ARG A 59 -6.74 6.64 -3.81
N ALA A 60 -5.72 6.07 -4.44
CA ALA A 60 -5.85 4.85 -5.23
C ALA A 60 -6.20 3.64 -4.35
N ILE A 61 -5.57 3.50 -3.17
CA ILE A 61 -5.92 2.44 -2.21
C ILE A 61 -7.33 2.66 -1.63
N ARG A 62 -7.71 3.89 -1.30
CA ARG A 62 -9.07 4.16 -0.83
C ARG A 62 -10.13 3.84 -1.90
N ALA A 63 -9.83 4.13 -3.17
CA ALA A 63 -10.72 3.82 -4.29
C ALA A 63 -10.89 2.31 -4.54
N SER A 64 -9.98 1.46 -4.05
CA SER A 64 -10.15 -0.01 -4.10
C SER A 64 -11.08 -0.55 -3.00
N GLY A 65 -11.61 0.31 -2.12
CA GLY A 65 -12.60 -0.05 -1.11
C GLY A 65 -12.03 -0.24 0.30
N VAL A 66 -10.73 -0.01 0.51
CA VAL A 66 -10.14 -0.05 1.86
C VAL A 66 -10.62 1.17 2.66
N ALA A 67 -11.30 0.92 3.77
CA ALA A 67 -11.82 1.96 4.63
C ALA A 67 -10.73 2.58 5.52
N GLU A 68 -10.91 3.86 5.86
CA GLU A 68 -10.17 4.47 6.95
C GLU A 68 -10.66 3.92 8.30
N GLY A 69 -9.74 3.66 9.22
CA GLY A 69 -10.10 3.16 10.54
C GLY A 69 -8.90 2.92 11.45
N SER A 70 -9.17 2.66 12.72
CA SER A 70 -8.15 2.34 13.73
C SER A 70 -8.14 0.87 14.16
N ILE A 71 -9.15 0.09 13.76
CA ILE A 71 -9.38 -1.30 14.19
C ILE A 71 -9.65 -2.18 12.95
N GLY A 72 -9.19 -3.42 13.01
CA GLY A 72 -9.44 -4.44 11.99
C GLY A 72 -8.50 -4.34 10.79
N ALA A 73 -8.68 -5.25 9.84
CA ALA A 73 -7.91 -5.34 8.61
C ALA A 73 -8.85 -5.77 7.46
N PRO A 74 -8.67 -5.26 6.23
CA PRO A 74 -7.67 -4.26 5.84
C PRO A 74 -8.12 -2.85 6.28
N ARG A 75 -7.17 -1.95 6.57
CA ARG A 75 -7.49 -0.57 6.95
C ARG A 75 -6.45 0.46 6.53
N LEU A 76 -6.92 1.68 6.29
CA LEU A 76 -6.08 2.85 6.04
C LEU A 76 -5.99 3.77 7.27
N THR A 77 -4.78 4.23 7.55
CA THR A 77 -4.51 5.37 8.42
C THR A 77 -4.22 6.60 7.54
N PRO A 78 -4.91 7.74 7.75
CA PRO A 78 -4.74 8.94 6.92
C PRO A 78 -3.30 9.44 6.83
N VAL A 79 -2.91 9.92 5.64
CA VAL A 79 -1.63 10.62 5.45
C VAL A 79 -1.63 11.93 6.22
N ARG A 80 -0.66 12.11 7.10
CA ARG A 80 -0.45 13.33 7.90
C ARG A 80 1.03 13.63 8.03
N MET A 81 1.36 14.87 8.42
CA MET A 81 2.72 15.19 8.83
C MET A 81 3.07 14.44 10.11
N GLN A 82 4.22 13.79 10.12
CA GLN A 82 4.71 13.01 11.25
C GLN A 82 5.78 13.76 12.05
N PRO A 83 6.03 13.40 13.32
CA PRO A 83 7.03 14.07 14.17
C PRO A 83 8.45 14.06 13.60
N TRP A 84 8.77 13.15 12.69
CA TRP A 84 10.07 13.03 12.02
C TRP A 84 10.20 13.85 10.72
N GLY A 85 9.25 14.74 10.43
CA GLY A 85 9.42 15.73 9.36
C GLY A 85 8.97 15.28 7.96
N LEU A 86 8.38 14.09 7.81
CA LEU A 86 7.81 13.61 6.55
C LEU A 86 6.31 13.38 6.64
N ARG A 87 5.61 13.48 5.49
CA ARG A 87 4.21 13.07 5.37
C ARG A 87 4.15 11.55 5.26
N ALA A 88 3.35 10.93 6.11
CA ALA A 88 3.11 9.50 6.04
C ALA A 88 1.70 9.11 6.50
N GLY A 89 1.20 8.03 5.93
CA GLY A 89 0.04 7.26 6.37
C GLY A 89 0.41 5.78 6.49
N ALA A 90 -0.60 4.92 6.62
CA ALA A 90 -0.37 3.48 6.66
C ALA A 90 -1.51 2.70 6.02
N LEU A 91 -1.17 1.56 5.43
CA LEU A 91 -2.10 0.49 5.10
C LEU A 91 -1.77 -0.70 6.00
N ILE A 92 -2.79 -1.31 6.58
CA ILE A 92 -2.69 -2.68 7.07
C ILE A 92 -3.51 -3.55 6.13
N ASP A 93 -2.87 -4.53 5.52
CA ASP A 93 -3.52 -5.45 4.59
C ASP A 93 -4.27 -6.58 5.32
N LEU A 94 -4.85 -7.49 4.55
CA LEU A 94 -5.64 -8.62 5.09
C LEU A 94 -4.83 -9.59 5.96
N ASP A 95 -3.53 -9.69 5.71
CA ASP A 95 -2.60 -10.58 6.42
C ASP A 95 -1.96 -9.88 7.64
N GLY A 96 -2.39 -8.66 7.96
CA GLY A 96 -1.87 -7.88 9.08
C GLY A 96 -0.52 -7.23 8.80
N THR A 97 -0.04 -7.24 7.56
CA THR A 97 1.21 -6.58 7.17
C THR A 97 1.04 -5.07 7.25
N LEU A 98 1.97 -4.38 7.90
CA LEU A 98 2.01 -2.92 7.94
C LEU A 98 2.79 -2.37 6.74
N LEU A 99 2.12 -1.63 5.86
CA LEU A 99 2.77 -0.84 4.82
C LEU A 99 2.73 0.63 5.24
N HIS A 100 3.88 1.18 5.63
CA HIS A 100 4.02 2.62 5.80
C HIS A 100 4.08 3.31 4.44
N LEU A 101 3.17 4.26 4.22
CA LEU A 101 3.09 5.03 2.97
C LEU A 101 3.74 6.39 3.24
N ILE A 102 4.92 6.63 2.68
CA ILE A 102 5.77 7.78 3.03
C ILE A 102 6.04 8.62 1.79
N GLU A 103 5.88 9.93 1.91
CA GLU A 103 6.31 10.88 0.87
C GLU A 103 7.84 11.03 0.91
N ASN A 104 8.48 11.00 -0.26
CA ASN A 104 9.91 11.27 -0.38
C ASN A 104 10.24 12.67 0.13
N ALA A 105 11.44 12.81 0.72
CA ALA A 105 11.96 14.14 1.03
C ALA A 105 12.27 14.86 -0.30
N VAL A 106 11.87 16.12 -0.39
CA VAL A 106 12.20 17.03 -1.50
C VAL A 106 13.66 17.44 -1.41
#